data_AF-A0A3B0QEK7-F1
#
_entry.id   AF-A0A3B0QEK7-F1
#
_cell.length_a   1.000
_cell.length_b   1.000
_cell.length_c   1.000
_cell.angle_alpha   90.00
_cell.angle_beta   90.00
_cell.angle_gamma   90.00
#
_symmetry.space_group_name_H-M   'P 1'
#
loop_
_entity.id
_entity.type
_entity.pdbx_description
1 polymer ?
#
loop_
_entity_poly.entity_id
_entity_poly.type
_entity_poly.pdbx_seq_one_letter_code
_entity_poly.pdbx_strand_id
1 'polypeptide(L)' 'MLKKDGHSIPFETFLGFNADKVPDIDLNFPGEFQANIHAEVRRLFGEKRTFRAGTISAIQEKTAYGYIKASNEDYHW' A
#
# COMPACT_ATOMS: atom_id res chain seq x y z
N MET A 1 -19.16 22.43 28.77
CA MET A 1 -19.13 22.91 27.37
C MET A 1 -19.28 21.70 26.46
N LEU A 2 -20.19 21.73 25.48
CA LEU A 2 -20.26 20.68 24.46
C LEU A 2 -19.10 20.88 23.48
N LYS A 3 -18.24 19.87 23.32
CA LYS A 3 -17.25 19.85 22.24
C LYS A 3 -18.01 19.73 20.91
N LYS A 4 -17.80 20.69 20.01
CA LYS A 4 -18.23 20.58 18.62
C LYS A 4 -17.06 20.03 17.81
N ASP A 5 -17.34 19.05 16.97
CA ASP A 5 -16.39 18.49 16.01
C ASP A 5 -17.12 18.30 14.67
N GLY A 6 -16.40 18.44 13.57
CA GLY A 6 -16.96 18.47 12.21
C GLY A 6 -16.06 19.20 11.24
N HIS A 7 -15.65 18.49 10.18
CA HIS A 7 -14.70 18.99 9.18
C HIS A 7 -15.32 19.30 7.82
N SER A 8 -16.65 19.17 7.69
CA SER A 8 -17.39 19.42 6.44
C SER A 8 -16.81 18.68 5.23
N ILE A 9 -16.39 17.44 5.43
CA ILE A 9 -15.79 16.61 4.37
C ILE A 9 -16.91 16.08 3.47
N PRO A 10 -16.88 16.35 2.15
CA PRO A 10 -17.89 15.85 1.22
C PRO A 10 -17.71 14.35 1.00
N PHE A 11 -18.80 13.59 1.16
CA PHE A 11 -18.82 12.13 1.04
C PHE A 11 -18.43 11.63 -0.36
N GLU A 12 -18.76 12.41 -1.38
CA GLU A 12 -18.47 12.14 -2.79
C GLU A 12 -16.96 12.12 -3.08
N THR A 13 -16.13 12.61 -2.16
CA THR A 13 -14.67 12.40 -2.20
C THR A 13 -14.33 10.90 -2.18
N PHE A 14 -15.12 10.10 -1.46
CA PHE A 14 -14.91 8.67 -1.28
C PHE A 14 -15.54 7.83 -2.42
N LEU A 15 -16.85 7.94 -2.66
CA LEU A 15 -17.55 7.12 -3.66
C LEU A 15 -17.73 7.77 -5.04
N GLY A 16 -17.44 9.06 -5.19
CA GLY A 16 -17.92 9.83 -6.34
C GLY A 16 -19.42 10.16 -6.21
N PHE A 17 -19.96 10.90 -7.18
CA PHE A 17 -21.37 11.31 -7.16
C PHE A 17 -22.31 10.17 -7.58
N ASN A 18 -21.85 9.28 -8.45
CA ASN A 18 -22.66 8.20 -9.03
C ASN A 18 -22.20 6.81 -8.56
N ALA A 19 -21.39 6.72 -7.51
CA ALA A 19 -20.74 5.47 -7.08
C ALA A 19 -19.92 4.80 -8.20
N ASP A 20 -19.34 5.62 -9.09
CA ASP A 20 -18.51 5.19 -10.21
C ASP A 20 -17.06 4.88 -9.80
N LYS A 21 -16.68 5.28 -8.58
CA LYS A 21 -15.38 4.94 -7.99
C LYS A 21 -15.48 3.69 -7.13
N VAL A 22 -14.42 2.89 -7.17
CA VAL A 22 -14.21 1.77 -6.23
C VAL A 22 -13.04 2.17 -5.32
N PRO A 23 -13.29 2.76 -4.14
CA PRO A 23 -12.25 3.15 -3.21
C PRO A 23 -11.80 1.99 -2.31
N ASP A 24 -10.57 2.08 -1.83
CA ASP A 24 -10.05 1.25 -0.74
C ASP A 24 -10.22 1.96 0.62
N ILE A 25 -10.12 1.19 1.72
CA ILE A 25 -10.17 1.72 3.09
C ILE A 25 -8.78 1.57 3.73
N ASP A 26 -8.13 2.69 3.98
CA ASP A 26 -6.81 2.72 4.61
C ASP A 26 -6.90 2.86 6.13
N LEU A 27 -6.24 1.95 6.84
CA LEU A 27 -6.14 1.96 8.30
C LEU A 27 -4.67 1.94 8.72
N ASN A 28 -4.30 2.82 9.63
CA ASN A 28 -2.95 2.87 10.19
C ASN A 28 -2.87 2.02 11.46
N PHE A 29 -2.05 0.96 11.41
CA PHE A 29 -1.73 0.13 12.57
C PHE A 29 -0.25 0.26 12.94
N PRO A 30 0.12 0.08 14.23
CA PRO A 30 1.53 -0.10 14.60
C PRO A 30 2.15 -1.25 13.80
N GLY A 31 3.41 -1.09 13.38
CA GLY A 31 4.09 -2.10 12.54
C GLY A 31 4.15 -3.49 13.19
N GLU A 32 4.33 -3.54 14.52
CA GLU A 32 4.30 -4.78 15.30
C GLU A 32 2.94 -5.50 15.27
N PHE A 33 1.85 -4.76 15.05
CA PHE A 33 0.50 -5.29 15.08
C PHE A 33 -0.08 -5.57 13.69
N GLN A 34 0.53 -5.04 12.64
CA GLN A 34 0.04 -5.16 11.26
C GLN A 34 -0.11 -6.61 10.80
N ALA A 35 0.82 -7.50 11.22
CA ALA A 35 0.74 -8.93 10.92
C ALA A 35 -0.50 -9.59 11.56
N ASN A 36 -0.84 -9.20 12.78
CA ASN A 36 -1.99 -9.73 13.51
C ASN A 36 -3.29 -9.31 12.84
N ILE A 37 -3.39 -8.05 12.39
CA ILE A 37 -4.56 -7.58 11.63
C ILE A 37 -4.70 -8.33 10.30
N HIS A 38 -3.61 -8.57 9.56
CA HIS A 38 -3.67 -9.36 8.33
C HIS A 38 -4.18 -10.80 8.59
N ALA A 39 -3.77 -11.41 9.70
CA ALA A 39 -4.26 -12.73 10.10
C ALA A 39 -5.75 -12.69 10.47
N GLU A 40 -6.19 -11.62 11.14
CA GLU A 40 -7.59 -11.45 11.51
C GLU A 40 -8.50 -11.29 10.30
N VAL A 41 -8.09 -10.51 9.29
CA VAL A 41 -8.83 -10.40 8.02
C VAL A 41 -8.92 -11.77 7.32
N ARG A 42 -7.84 -12.57 7.35
CA ARG A 42 -7.87 -13.96 6.84
C ARG A 42 -8.82 -14.86 7.64
N ARG A 43 -8.88 -14.70 8.97
CA ARG A 43 -9.80 -15.45 9.84
C ARG A 43 -11.26 -15.10 9.55
N LEU A 44 -11.56 -13.81 9.34
CA LEU A 44 -12.92 -13.31 9.09
C LEU A 44 -13.45 -13.71 7.70
N PHE A 45 -12.64 -13.54 6.65
CA PHE A 45 -13.08 -13.73 5.27
C PHE A 45 -12.69 -15.09 4.67
N GLY A 46 -11.81 -15.83 5.35
CA GLY A 46 -11.32 -17.14 4.95
C GLY A 46 -10.00 -17.09 4.19
N GLU A 47 -9.13 -18.08 4.47
CA GLU A 47 -7.77 -18.12 3.94
C GLU A 47 -7.68 -18.15 2.40
N LYS A 48 -8.64 -18.82 1.75
CA LYS A 48 -8.72 -18.93 0.28
C LYS A 48 -9.34 -17.71 -0.41
N ARG A 49 -9.76 -16.70 0.35
CA ARG A 49 -10.44 -15.49 -0.15
C ARG A 49 -9.67 -14.21 0.18
N THR A 50 -8.61 -14.31 0.97
CA THR A 50 -7.81 -13.16 1.41
C THR A 50 -6.35 -13.37 1.04
N PHE A 51 -5.83 -12.50 0.18
CA PHE A 51 -4.46 -12.57 -0.33
C PHE A 51 -3.72 -11.27 -0.05
N ARG A 52 -2.40 -11.34 0.12
CA ARG A 52 -1.57 -10.14 0.12
C ARG A 52 -1.34 -9.75 -1.34
N ALA A 53 -1.52 -8.47 -1.66
CA ALA A 53 -1.13 -7.95 -2.97
C ALA A 53 0.37 -8.20 -3.19
N GLY A 54 0.70 -8.84 -4.31
CA GLY A 54 2.08 -9.09 -4.71
C GLY A 54 2.70 -7.86 -5.35
N THR A 55 4.03 -7.78 -5.33
CA THR A 55 4.80 -6.74 -6.02
C THR A 55 5.82 -7.38 -6.95
N ILE A 56 6.14 -6.70 -8.05
CA ILE A 56 7.21 -7.10 -8.98
C ILE A 56 8.29 -6.01 -8.89
N SER A 57 9.51 -6.40 -8.52
CA SER A 57 10.64 -5.49 -8.48
C SER A 57 11.27 -5.36 -9.86
N ALA A 58 11.26 -4.15 -10.42
CA ALA A 58 12.00 -3.80 -11.62
C ALA A 58 13.36 -3.17 -11.27
N ILE A 59 14.32 -3.21 -12.20
CA ILE A 59 15.58 -2.50 -12.06
C ILE A 59 15.29 -0.99 -12.15
N GLN A 60 15.54 -0.29 -11.04
CA GLN A 60 15.46 1.16 -10.97
C GLN A 60 16.75 1.80 -11.52
N GLU A 61 16.65 3.04 -11.99
CA GLU A 61 17.77 3.76 -12.62
C GLU A 61 19.07 3.73 -11.79
N LYS A 62 18.97 3.98 -10.48
CA LYS A 62 20.13 3.94 -9.57
C LYS A 62 20.78 2.56 -9.51
N THR A 63 19.97 1.51 -9.53
CA THR A 63 20.44 0.12 -9.54
C THR A 63 21.07 -0.23 -10.89
N ALA A 64 20.45 0.20 -12.00
CA ALA A 64 21.01 0.02 -13.34
C ALA A 64 22.38 0.69 -13.48
N TYR A 65 22.51 1.95 -13.03
CA TYR A 65 23.78 2.68 -13.07
C TYR A 65 24.85 1.98 -12.21
N GLY A 66 24.45 1.47 -11.03
CA GLY A 66 25.31 0.65 -10.19
C GLY A 66 25.84 -0.59 -10.90
N TYR A 67 24.99 -1.32 -11.62
CA TYR A 67 25.41 -2.50 -12.40
C TYR A 67 26.37 -2.15 -13.52
N ILE A 68 26.11 -1.09 -14.28
CA ILE A 68 27.00 -0.67 -15.37
C ILE A 68 28.35 -0.20 -14.82
N LYS A 69 28.36 0.57 -13.73
CA LYS A 69 29.60 1.05 -13.11
C LYS A 69 30.45 -0.11 -12.58
N ALA A 70 29.84 -1.05 -11.84
CA ALA A 70 30.54 -2.22 -11.32
C ALA A 70 31.13 -3.05 -12.47
N SER A 71 30.35 -3.27 -13.53
CA SER A 71 30.84 -3.91 -14.74
C SER A 71 32.02 -3.12 -15.36
N ASN A 72 31.96 -1.79 -15.40
CA ASN A 72 33.06 -0.93 -15.87
C ASN A 72 34.37 -1.15 -15.12
N GLU A 73 34.28 -1.26 -13.80
CA GLU A 73 35.42 -1.48 -12.92
C GLU A 73 36.01 -2.90 -13.10
N ASP A 74 35.16 -3.92 -13.22
CA ASP A 74 35.55 -5.33 -13.28
C ASP A 74 36.25 -5.73 -14.60
N TYR A 75 35.84 -5.16 -15.74
CA TYR A 75 36.36 -5.55 -17.05
C TYR A 75 37.37 -4.56 -17.69
N HIS A 76 37.73 -3.47 -17.00
CA HIS A 76 38.78 -2.49 -17.41
C HIS A 76 38.69 -1.85 -18.83
N TRP A 77 37.52 -1.81 -19.43
CA TRP A 77 37.08 -0.83 -20.43
C TRP A 77 37.29 0.63 -20.04
#